data_AF-A0A0M8V5T1-F1
#
_entry.id   AF-A0A0M8V5T1-F1
#
_cell.length_a   1.000
_cell.length_b   1.000
_cell.length_c   1.000
_cell.angle_alpha   90.00
_cell.angle_beta   90.00
_cell.angle_gamma   90.00
#
_symmetry.space_group_name_H-M   'P 1'
#
loop_
_entity.id
_entity.type
_entity.pdbx_description
1 polymer ?
#
loop_
_entity_poly.entity_id
_entity_poly.type
_entity_poly.pdbx_seq_one_letter_code
_entity_poly.pdbx_strand_id
1 'polypeptide(L)'
;MLAIYISSSQSSATTLDKLITERVAGTRILDREPVLALCRAGLAILVIDGFDEMLGFRSYDDPLSGLQPILDQLRNRGAVILSARASYSEARLWKSLTEHPAKESHHRLTTMKLQPWRRAQLLELADHLSIDATTEEAPEVRQLLTTPFFCLAYAAWKQTGPSGDFLRFVIDTYLQRELDKLVGHQGGPLFTQDDLSDIFCEVAEMTARNVTAEVSESDLVDAAEFALGKELDEKEQRRLFGQSARASVSAFCSAGSTVRPQRVLMAIQSVAYVHR
;
A
#
# COMPACT_ATOMS: atom_id res chain seq x y z
N MET A 1 0.13 3.08 -27.80
CA MET A 1 -0.45 2.15 -26.81
C MET A 1 -0.98 2.98 -25.66
N LEU A 2 -2.27 2.89 -25.36
CA LEU A 2 -2.92 3.69 -24.31
C LEU A 2 -2.80 2.99 -22.95
N ALA A 3 -2.56 3.72 -21.87
CA ALA A 3 -2.66 3.18 -20.51
C ALA A 3 -3.91 3.73 -19.82
N ILE A 4 -4.78 2.84 -19.33
CA ILE A 4 -5.96 3.18 -18.56
C ILE A 4 -5.62 2.95 -17.09
N TYR A 5 -5.33 4.04 -16.38
CA TYR A 5 -4.93 4.02 -14.98
C TYR A 5 -6.14 4.16 -14.05
N ILE A 6 -6.23 3.24 -13.10
CA ILE A 6 -7.24 3.16 -12.05
C ILE A 6 -6.52 3.13 -10.71
N SER A 7 -6.92 4.01 -9.79
CA SER A 7 -6.44 3.99 -8.41
C SER A 7 -7.55 3.50 -7.50
N SER A 8 -7.22 2.60 -6.57
CA SER A 8 -8.12 2.12 -5.53
C SER A 8 -8.06 2.94 -4.23
N SER A 9 -7.19 3.95 -4.18
CA SER A 9 -6.79 4.68 -2.97
C SER A 9 -7.93 5.40 -2.22
N GLN A 10 -9.11 5.57 -2.84
CA GLN A 10 -10.25 6.30 -2.25
C GLN A 10 -11.54 5.46 -2.16
N SER A 11 -11.51 4.21 -2.62
CA SER A 11 -12.72 3.50 -2.99
C SER A 11 -12.81 2.18 -2.24
N SER A 12 -12.94 2.26 -0.92
CA SER A 12 -13.23 1.08 -0.09
C SER A 12 -14.64 0.57 -0.42
N ALA A 13 -14.77 -0.71 -0.76
CA ALA A 13 -16.02 -1.40 -1.09
C ALA A 13 -16.64 -1.11 -2.48
N THR A 14 -15.83 -0.70 -3.46
CA THR A 14 -16.28 -0.50 -4.84
C THR A 14 -15.75 -1.61 -5.74
N THR A 15 -16.63 -2.22 -6.55
CA THR A 15 -16.20 -3.25 -7.50
C THR A 15 -15.32 -2.62 -8.57
N LEU A 16 -14.35 -3.39 -9.08
CA LEU A 16 -13.47 -2.94 -10.16
C LEU A 16 -14.24 -2.45 -11.39
N ASP A 17 -15.42 -3.01 -11.63
CA ASP A 17 -16.35 -2.56 -12.67
C ASP A 17 -16.79 -1.11 -12.49
N LYS A 18 -17.10 -0.70 -11.26
CA LYS A 18 -17.43 0.70 -10.95
C LYS A 18 -16.24 1.61 -11.15
N LEU A 19 -15.05 1.20 -10.70
CA LEU A 19 -13.83 2.00 -10.84
C LEU A 19 -13.45 2.24 -12.30
N ILE A 20 -13.55 1.20 -13.15
CA ILE A 20 -13.33 1.35 -14.59
C ILE A 20 -14.34 2.34 -15.16
N THR A 21 -15.62 2.13 -14.87
CA THR A 21 -16.73 2.96 -15.40
C THR A 21 -16.60 4.41 -14.99
N GLU A 22 -16.34 4.69 -13.71
CA GLU A 22 -16.11 6.04 -13.19
C GLU A 22 -14.92 6.71 -13.87
N ARG A 23 -13.82 5.96 -14.08
CA ARG A 23 -12.62 6.50 -14.71
C ARG A 23 -12.85 6.92 -16.16
N VAL A 24 -13.68 6.19 -16.89
CA VAL A 24 -13.94 6.45 -18.31
C VAL A 24 -15.26 7.19 -18.59
N ALA A 25 -16.03 7.52 -17.55
CA ALA A 25 -17.32 8.20 -17.66
C ALA A 25 -17.26 9.50 -18.49
N GLY A 26 -16.14 10.23 -18.43
CA GLY A 26 -15.92 11.45 -19.19
C GLY A 26 -15.87 11.25 -20.72
N THR A 27 -15.69 10.02 -21.20
CA THR A 27 -15.61 9.72 -22.65
C THR A 27 -16.96 9.52 -23.31
N ARG A 28 -18.04 9.33 -22.52
CA ARG A 28 -19.44 9.04 -22.94
C ARG A 28 -19.64 7.81 -23.83
N ILE A 29 -18.57 7.19 -24.33
CA ILE A 29 -18.57 6.06 -25.28
C ILE A 29 -17.90 4.84 -24.67
N LEU A 30 -16.95 5.04 -23.76
CA LEU A 30 -16.30 3.93 -23.07
C LEU A 30 -17.00 3.67 -21.74
N ASP A 31 -17.26 2.39 -21.51
CA ASP A 31 -17.49 1.81 -20.20
C ASP A 31 -16.53 0.62 -20.04
N ARG A 32 -16.80 -0.27 -19.08
CA ARG A 32 -15.97 -1.44 -18.84
C ARG A 32 -15.79 -2.35 -20.07
N GLU A 33 -16.85 -2.67 -20.79
CA GLU A 33 -16.79 -3.68 -21.84
C GLU A 33 -15.92 -3.22 -23.03
N PRO A 34 -16.08 -1.99 -23.57
CA PRO A 34 -15.18 -1.42 -24.56
C PRO A 34 -13.74 -1.30 -24.07
N VAL A 35 -13.51 -0.94 -22.79
CA VAL A 35 -12.17 -0.88 -22.22
C VAL A 35 -11.48 -2.24 -22.29
N LEU A 36 -12.17 -3.30 -21.83
CA LEU A 36 -11.64 -4.65 -21.90
C LEU A 36 -11.49 -5.13 -23.34
N ALA A 37 -12.35 -4.70 -24.26
CA ALA A 37 -12.19 -4.97 -25.70
C ALA A 37 -10.92 -4.33 -26.27
N LEU A 38 -10.62 -3.09 -25.91
CA LEU A 38 -9.38 -2.41 -26.30
C LEU A 38 -8.15 -3.10 -25.72
N CYS A 39 -8.23 -3.57 -24.47
CA CYS A 39 -7.17 -4.36 -23.85
C CYS A 39 -6.93 -5.68 -24.60
N ARG A 40 -8.00 -6.43 -24.93
CA ARG A 40 -7.91 -7.64 -25.74
C ARG A 40 -7.31 -7.43 -27.12
N ALA A 41 -7.56 -6.26 -27.72
CA ALA A 41 -7.05 -5.87 -29.03
C ALA A 41 -5.59 -5.36 -28.98
N GLY A 42 -4.98 -5.23 -27.79
CA GLY A 42 -3.63 -4.67 -27.63
C GLY A 42 -3.57 -3.15 -27.84
N LEU A 43 -4.72 -2.47 -27.88
CA LEU A 43 -4.80 -1.02 -28.08
C LEU A 43 -4.65 -0.26 -26.76
N ALA A 44 -5.01 -0.90 -25.65
CA ALA A 44 -4.87 -0.36 -24.29
C ALA A 44 -4.26 -1.39 -23.32
N ILE A 45 -3.65 -0.89 -22.26
CA ILE A 45 -3.26 -1.68 -21.08
C ILE A 45 -4.03 -1.14 -19.88
N LEU A 46 -4.57 -2.04 -19.07
CA LEU A 46 -5.22 -1.70 -17.81
C LEU A 46 -4.19 -1.66 -16.68
N VAL A 47 -4.11 -0.55 -15.95
CA VAL A 47 -3.21 -0.37 -14.80
C VAL A 47 -4.05 -0.13 -13.56
N ILE A 48 -3.92 -1.01 -12.57
CA ILE A 48 -4.65 -0.97 -11.30
C ILE A 48 -3.63 -0.69 -10.20
N ASP A 49 -3.76 0.46 -9.56
CA ASP A 49 -2.90 0.89 -8.47
C ASP A 49 -3.56 0.68 -7.10
N GLY A 50 -2.88 -0.03 -6.20
CA GLY A 50 -3.40 -0.43 -4.89
C GLY A 50 -4.33 -1.64 -4.95
N PHE A 51 -4.01 -2.66 -5.75
CA PHE A 51 -4.87 -3.83 -5.95
C PHE A 51 -5.18 -4.57 -4.63
N ASP A 52 -4.22 -4.64 -3.72
CA ASP A 52 -4.38 -5.16 -2.35
C ASP A 52 -5.45 -4.41 -1.56
N GLU A 53 -5.57 -3.09 -1.77
CA GLU A 53 -6.60 -2.27 -1.12
C GLU A 53 -8.02 -2.53 -1.66
N MET A 54 -8.12 -3.04 -2.90
CA MET A 54 -9.41 -3.41 -3.50
C MET A 54 -9.95 -4.72 -2.97
N LEU A 55 -9.06 -5.66 -2.68
CA LEU A 55 -9.43 -6.98 -2.20
C LEU A 55 -9.99 -6.91 -0.78
N GLY A 56 -9.51 -5.96 0.03
CA GLY A 56 -9.85 -5.90 1.45
C GLY A 56 -9.37 -7.14 2.20
N PHE A 57 -9.34 -7.08 3.54
CA PHE A 57 -8.73 -8.15 4.36
C PHE A 57 -9.32 -9.55 4.11
N ARG A 58 -10.64 -9.65 3.86
CA ARG A 58 -11.34 -10.93 3.63
C ARG A 58 -11.00 -11.63 2.32
N SER A 59 -10.44 -10.93 1.34
CA SER A 59 -10.00 -11.53 0.06
C SER A 59 -8.48 -11.65 -0.05
N TYR A 60 -7.73 -11.50 1.06
CA TYR A 60 -6.29 -11.83 1.08
C TYR A 60 -6.04 -13.33 0.91
N ASP A 61 -7.01 -14.17 1.24
CA ASP A 61 -6.90 -15.63 1.10
C ASP A 61 -7.30 -16.12 -0.30
N ASP A 62 -8.12 -15.37 -1.02
CA ASP A 62 -8.43 -15.63 -2.44
C ASP A 62 -8.34 -14.34 -3.29
N PRO A 63 -7.12 -13.89 -3.59
CA PRO A 63 -6.89 -12.71 -4.41
C PRO A 63 -7.43 -12.82 -5.85
N LEU A 64 -7.64 -14.05 -6.34
CA LEU A 64 -8.20 -14.26 -7.67
C LEU A 64 -9.67 -13.92 -7.75
N SER A 65 -10.45 -14.07 -6.68
CA SER A 65 -11.87 -13.73 -6.66
C SER A 65 -12.16 -12.31 -7.18
N GLY A 66 -11.29 -11.34 -6.88
CA GLY A 66 -11.41 -9.97 -7.35
C GLY A 66 -10.92 -9.75 -8.79
N LEU A 67 -10.00 -10.58 -9.29
CA LEU A 67 -9.35 -10.41 -10.60
C LEU A 67 -9.96 -11.27 -11.70
N GLN A 68 -10.50 -12.43 -11.34
CA GLN A 68 -11.06 -13.43 -12.26
C GLN A 68 -12.10 -12.84 -13.23
N PRO A 69 -13.04 -11.97 -12.80
CA PRO A 69 -14.02 -11.40 -13.71
C PRO A 69 -13.39 -10.57 -14.84
N ILE A 70 -12.21 -9.97 -14.62
CA ILE A 70 -11.46 -9.28 -15.66
C ILE A 70 -10.68 -10.26 -16.52
N LEU A 71 -9.97 -11.21 -15.91
CA LEU A 71 -9.16 -12.18 -16.66
C LEU A 71 -10.02 -13.01 -17.61
N ASP A 72 -11.20 -13.42 -17.17
CA ASP A 72 -12.19 -14.14 -17.98
C ASP A 72 -12.64 -13.30 -19.18
N GLN A 73 -12.93 -12.02 -18.94
CA GLN A 73 -13.36 -11.11 -20.01
C GLN A 73 -12.24 -10.72 -20.96
N LEU A 74 -11.00 -10.73 -20.50
CA LEU A 74 -9.84 -10.59 -21.37
C LEU A 74 -9.64 -11.83 -22.26
N ARG A 75 -10.30 -12.96 -21.97
CA ARG A 75 -10.28 -14.18 -22.79
C ARG A 75 -8.85 -14.58 -23.18
N ASN A 76 -7.94 -14.53 -22.21
CA ASN A 76 -6.52 -14.80 -22.39
C ASN A 76 -5.76 -13.86 -23.37
N ARG A 77 -6.24 -12.63 -23.62
CA ARG A 77 -5.57 -11.63 -24.48
C ARG A 77 -5.40 -10.29 -23.77
N GLY A 78 -4.34 -9.56 -24.15
CA GLY A 78 -4.03 -8.24 -23.57
C GLY A 78 -3.21 -8.35 -22.29
N ALA A 79 -3.05 -7.22 -21.61
CA ALA A 79 -2.26 -7.11 -20.40
C ALA A 79 -2.93 -6.27 -19.32
N VAL A 80 -2.70 -6.68 -18.07
CA VAL A 80 -3.08 -5.94 -16.86
C VAL A 80 -1.83 -5.77 -16.00
N ILE A 81 -1.64 -4.55 -15.51
CA ILE A 81 -0.60 -4.19 -14.55
C ILE A 81 -1.28 -3.95 -13.22
N LEU A 82 -0.82 -4.63 -12.18
CA LEU A 82 -1.32 -4.51 -10.81
C LEU A 82 -0.18 -3.97 -9.94
N SER A 83 -0.40 -2.89 -9.20
CA SER A 83 0.48 -2.44 -8.12
C SER A 83 -0.10 -2.90 -6.80
N ALA A 84 0.71 -3.52 -5.95
CA ALA A 84 0.33 -3.91 -4.60
C ALA A 84 1.52 -3.80 -3.63
N ARG A 85 1.27 -3.85 -2.33
CA ARG A 85 2.33 -3.87 -1.31
C ARG A 85 3.06 -5.22 -1.29
N ALA A 86 4.32 -5.26 -0.87
CA ALA A 86 5.09 -6.52 -0.80
C ALA A 86 4.49 -7.58 0.14
N SER A 87 3.78 -7.16 1.20
CA SER A 87 3.05 -8.06 2.10
C SER A 87 1.87 -8.76 1.41
N TYR A 88 1.39 -8.20 0.30
CA TYR A 88 0.53 -8.90 -0.63
C TYR A 88 1.37 -9.93 -1.38
N SER A 89 1.56 -11.08 -0.72
CA SER A 89 2.49 -12.09 -1.19
C SER A 89 2.18 -12.50 -2.63
N GLU A 90 3.13 -12.20 -3.51
CA GLU A 90 3.26 -12.75 -4.87
C GLU A 90 2.91 -14.24 -4.87
N ALA A 91 3.38 -14.98 -3.85
CA ALA A 91 3.11 -16.39 -3.64
C ALA A 91 1.62 -16.74 -3.52
N ARG A 92 0.78 -15.90 -2.89
CA ARG A 92 -0.68 -16.16 -2.79
C ARG A 92 -1.37 -15.98 -4.13
N LEU A 93 -1.08 -14.90 -4.86
CA LEU A 93 -1.64 -14.71 -6.21
C LEU A 93 -1.18 -15.82 -7.16
N TRP A 94 0.11 -16.18 -7.09
CA TRP A 94 0.67 -17.28 -7.89
C TRP A 94 0.04 -18.63 -7.51
N LYS A 95 -0.11 -18.90 -6.21
CA LYS A 95 -0.76 -20.10 -5.69
C LYS A 95 -2.20 -20.19 -6.18
N SER A 96 -3.00 -19.14 -6.03
CA SER A 96 -4.38 -19.11 -6.55
C SER A 96 -4.43 -19.34 -8.07
N LEU A 97 -3.55 -18.71 -8.86
CA LEU A 97 -3.46 -18.91 -10.32
C LEU A 97 -3.06 -20.33 -10.74
N THR A 98 -2.28 -21.02 -9.90
CA THR A 98 -1.76 -22.36 -10.19
C THR A 98 -2.69 -23.46 -9.68
N GLU A 99 -3.36 -23.23 -8.55
CA GLU A 99 -4.29 -24.17 -7.91
C GLU A 99 -5.70 -24.10 -8.48
N HIS A 100 -6.10 -22.97 -9.07
CA HIS A 100 -7.36 -22.80 -9.80
C HIS A 100 -7.14 -22.55 -11.29
N PRO A 101 -6.49 -23.47 -12.03
CA PRO A 101 -6.41 -23.33 -13.47
C PRO A 101 -7.84 -23.51 -14.01
N ALA A 102 -8.48 -22.41 -14.41
CA ALA A 102 -9.60 -22.53 -15.33
C ALA A 102 -9.10 -23.39 -16.51
N LYS A 103 -9.88 -24.36 -16.96
CA LYS A 103 -9.46 -25.44 -17.90
C LYS A 103 -8.80 -24.96 -19.21
N GLU A 104 -8.80 -23.66 -19.50
CA GLU A 104 -8.18 -23.02 -20.68
C GLU A 104 -7.35 -21.75 -20.34
N SER A 105 -7.07 -21.49 -19.07
CA SER A 105 -6.29 -20.32 -18.66
C SER A 105 -4.78 -20.57 -18.87
N HIS A 106 -4.13 -19.71 -19.64
CA HIS A 106 -2.66 -19.63 -19.69
C HIS A 106 -2.29 -18.19 -19.37
N HIS A 107 -2.61 -17.75 -18.16
CA HIS A 107 -2.16 -16.43 -17.69
C HIS A 107 -0.67 -16.54 -17.38
N ARG A 108 0.17 -15.67 -17.94
CA ARG A 108 1.56 -15.54 -17.51
C ARG A 108 1.66 -14.38 -16.55
N LEU A 109 1.90 -14.68 -15.28
CA LEU A 109 2.22 -13.71 -14.25
C LEU A 109 3.73 -13.44 -14.24
N THR A 110 4.11 -12.18 -14.40
CA THR A 110 5.48 -11.68 -14.30
C THR A 110 5.52 -10.67 -13.17
N THR A 111 6.34 -10.90 -12.15
CA THR A 111 6.43 -9.98 -11.02
C THR A 111 7.63 -9.06 -11.18
N MET A 112 7.43 -7.78 -10.85
CA MET A 112 8.45 -6.76 -10.75
C MET A 112 8.44 -6.22 -9.32
N LYS A 113 9.62 -6.10 -8.70
CA LYS A 113 9.75 -5.58 -7.33
C LYS A 113 10.49 -4.26 -7.38
N LEU A 114 9.88 -3.20 -6.85
CA LEU A 114 10.60 -1.93 -6.69
C LEU A 114 11.75 -2.14 -5.71
N GLN A 115 12.97 -1.88 -6.17
CA GLN A 115 14.14 -1.98 -5.32
C GLN A 115 14.35 -0.66 -4.58
N PRO A 116 14.96 -0.69 -3.38
CA PRO A 116 15.47 0.51 -2.74
C PRO A 116 16.34 1.30 -3.72
N TRP A 117 16.23 2.62 -3.68
CA TRP A 117 16.99 3.48 -4.58
C TRP A 117 18.47 3.38 -4.30
N ARG A 118 19.23 3.36 -5.40
CA ARG A 118 20.69 3.42 -5.34
C ARG A 118 21.12 4.82 -4.95
N ARG A 119 22.31 4.93 -4.35
CA ARG A 119 22.92 6.23 -3.99
C ARG A 119 22.89 7.24 -5.14
N ALA A 120 23.17 6.82 -6.37
CA ALA A 120 23.14 7.72 -7.53
C ALA A 120 21.74 8.33 -7.79
N GLN A 121 20.68 7.52 -7.66
CA GLN A 121 19.30 7.98 -7.83
C GLN A 121 18.87 8.92 -6.68
N LEU A 122 19.37 8.67 -5.48
CA LEU A 122 19.13 9.55 -4.33
C LEU A 122 19.80 10.91 -4.51
N LEU A 123 21.05 10.93 -4.98
CA LEU A 123 21.76 12.18 -5.25
C LEU A 123 21.06 12.97 -6.36
N GLU A 124 20.59 12.29 -7.41
CA GLU A 124 19.81 12.91 -8.48
C GLU A 124 18.50 13.53 -7.97
N LEU A 125 17.73 12.80 -7.14
CA LEU A 125 16.51 13.37 -6.55
C LEU A 125 16.83 14.52 -5.59
N ALA A 126 17.83 14.37 -4.74
CA ALA A 126 18.21 15.40 -3.78
C ALA A 126 18.59 16.71 -4.47
N ASP A 127 19.33 16.63 -5.58
CA ASP A 127 19.65 17.75 -6.45
C ASP A 127 18.37 18.40 -7.02
N HIS A 128 17.45 17.60 -7.58
CA HIS A 128 16.16 18.09 -8.10
C HIS A 128 15.31 18.78 -7.02
N LEU A 129 15.36 18.30 -5.79
CA LEU A 129 14.63 18.87 -4.66
C LEU A 129 15.39 20.00 -3.95
N SER A 130 16.61 20.32 -4.42
CA SER A 130 17.49 21.33 -3.82
C SER A 130 17.80 21.06 -2.34
N ILE A 131 18.03 19.81 -1.98
CA ILE A 131 18.39 19.38 -0.63
C ILE A 131 19.82 18.88 -0.64
N ASP A 132 20.59 19.28 0.36
CA ASP A 132 21.89 18.65 0.61
C ASP A 132 21.68 17.27 1.27
N ALA A 133 21.63 16.22 0.46
CA ALA A 133 21.61 14.84 0.93
C ALA A 133 23.02 14.26 1.17
N THR A 134 24.07 15.10 1.11
CA THR A 134 25.47 14.63 1.18
C THR A 134 26.07 14.66 2.59
N THR A 135 25.42 15.31 3.55
CA THR A 135 25.99 15.57 4.89
C THR A 135 25.50 14.61 5.97
N GLU A 136 26.47 14.02 6.70
CA GLU A 136 26.50 13.67 8.14
C GLU A 136 25.31 13.00 8.85
N GLU A 137 24.24 12.61 8.16
CA GLU A 137 23.09 11.98 8.80
C GLU A 137 23.45 10.63 9.42
N ALA A 138 22.73 10.24 10.47
CA ALA A 138 22.88 8.93 11.09
C ALA A 138 22.70 7.79 10.06
N PRO A 139 23.41 6.65 10.19
CA PRO A 139 23.29 5.52 9.27
C PRO A 139 21.84 5.05 9.03
N GLU A 140 21.01 5.11 10.07
CA GLU A 140 19.59 4.74 10.05
C GLU A 140 18.80 5.68 9.12
N VAL A 141 19.01 7.00 9.23
CA VAL A 141 18.39 8.00 8.37
C VAL A 141 18.79 7.77 6.91
N ARG A 142 20.08 7.53 6.65
CA ARG A 142 20.56 7.25 5.29
C ARG A 142 19.90 6.01 4.67
N GLN A 143 19.66 4.98 5.48
CA GLN A 143 18.96 3.78 5.01
C GLN A 143 17.51 4.10 4.66
N LEU A 144 16.80 4.89 5.48
CA LEU A 144 15.43 5.31 5.19
C LEU A 144 15.34 6.09 3.89
N LEU A 145 16.28 7.01 3.63
CA LEU A 145 16.28 7.83 2.42
C LEU A 145 16.25 7.02 1.13
N THR A 146 16.71 5.76 1.13
CA THR A 146 16.60 4.84 -0.03
C THR A 146 15.16 4.54 -0.47
N THR A 147 14.16 4.91 0.34
CA THR A 147 12.74 4.79 0.00
C THR A 147 12.19 6.15 -0.43
N PRO A 148 11.50 6.26 -1.58
CA PRO A 148 11.00 7.53 -2.11
C PRO A 148 10.18 8.34 -1.11
N PHE A 149 9.30 7.69 -0.36
CA PHE A 149 8.47 8.33 0.66
C PHE A 149 9.31 9.07 1.71
N PHE A 150 10.33 8.42 2.26
CA PHE A 150 11.19 9.03 3.28
C PHE A 150 12.09 10.12 2.72
N CYS A 151 12.54 9.99 1.47
CA CYS A 151 13.31 11.05 0.82
C CYS A 151 12.49 12.32 0.63
N LEU A 152 11.23 12.20 0.20
CA LEU A 152 10.30 13.33 0.08
C LEU A 152 9.93 13.93 1.44
N ALA A 153 9.74 13.10 2.47
CA ALA A 153 9.53 13.60 3.83
C ALA A 153 10.75 14.37 4.35
N TYR A 154 11.96 13.87 4.10
CA TYR A 154 13.21 14.54 4.45
C TYR A 154 13.39 15.87 3.72
N ALA A 155 12.99 15.94 2.45
CA ALA A 155 12.94 17.18 1.68
C ALA A 155 12.08 18.24 2.37
N ALA A 156 10.83 17.87 2.67
CA ALA A 156 9.88 18.76 3.33
C ALA A 156 10.42 19.22 4.69
N TRP A 157 10.96 18.29 5.49
CA TRP A 157 11.56 18.60 6.78
C TRP A 157 12.70 19.63 6.68
N LYS A 158 13.64 19.44 5.74
CA LYS A 158 14.74 20.39 5.51
C LYS A 158 14.25 21.76 5.06
N GLN A 159 13.20 21.81 4.23
CA GLN A 159 12.62 23.06 3.75
C GLN A 159 11.87 23.85 4.84
N THR A 160 11.30 23.17 5.84
CA THR A 160 10.60 23.84 6.96
C THR A 160 11.51 24.52 7.98
N GLY A 161 12.83 24.37 7.86
CA GLY A 161 13.79 24.86 8.87
C GLY A 161 13.86 23.88 10.05
N PRO A 162 14.67 22.81 9.94
CA PRO A 162 14.57 21.66 10.82
C PRO A 162 14.80 22.03 12.29
N SER A 163 13.74 21.95 13.10
CA SER A 163 13.81 21.92 14.55
C SER A 163 13.25 20.59 15.04
N GLY A 164 14.05 19.80 15.76
CA GLY A 164 13.63 18.51 16.32
C GLY A 164 14.13 17.27 15.56
N ASP A 165 13.55 16.12 15.89
CA ASP A 165 13.94 14.81 15.37
C ASP A 165 13.24 14.50 14.04
N PHE A 166 14.02 14.18 13.00
CA PHE A 166 13.52 13.77 11.69
C PHE A 166 12.61 12.53 11.77
N LEU A 167 12.95 11.55 12.61
CA LEU A 167 12.13 10.34 12.74
C LEU A 167 10.74 10.67 13.28
N ARG A 168 10.67 11.60 14.24
CA ARG A 168 9.39 12.08 14.75
C ARG A 168 8.59 12.82 13.67
N PHE A 169 9.25 13.70 12.91
CA PHE A 169 8.60 14.39 11.79
C PHE A 169 8.03 13.42 10.75
N VAL A 170 8.77 12.36 10.41
CA VAL A 170 8.33 11.32 9.47
C VAL A 170 7.13 10.56 10.01
N ILE A 171 7.16 10.20 11.30
CA ILE A 171 6.04 9.54 11.99
C ILE A 171 4.80 10.43 11.92
N ASP A 172 4.92 11.70 12.30
CA ASP A 172 3.78 12.62 12.31
C ASP A 172 3.22 12.84 10.89
N THR A 173 4.11 12.95 9.89
CA THR A 173 3.71 13.05 8.47
C THR A 173 2.97 11.80 8.01
N TYR A 174 3.44 10.62 8.42
CA TYR A 174 2.79 9.35 8.11
C TYR A 174 1.43 9.24 8.78
N LEU A 175 1.34 9.53 10.09
CA LEU A 175 0.10 9.50 10.85
C LEU A 175 -0.94 10.45 10.26
N GLN A 176 -0.56 11.68 9.91
CA GLN A 176 -1.46 12.63 9.27
C GLN A 176 -2.02 12.07 7.95
N ARG A 177 -1.15 11.48 7.12
CA ARG A 177 -1.57 10.85 5.86
C ARG A 177 -2.55 9.69 6.07
N GLU A 178 -2.40 8.93 7.15
CA GLU A 178 -3.33 7.84 7.47
C GLU A 178 -4.63 8.37 8.11
N LEU A 179 -4.57 9.41 8.93
CA LEU A 179 -5.75 10.10 9.48
C LEU A 179 -6.68 10.63 8.40
N ASP A 180 -6.12 11.24 7.35
CA ASP A 180 -6.89 11.80 6.24
C ASP A 180 -7.74 10.73 5.52
N LYS A 181 -7.38 9.45 5.68
CA LYS A 181 -8.15 8.32 5.14
C LYS A 181 -9.24 7.86 6.12
N LEU A 182 -9.02 8.02 7.42
CA LEU A 182 -9.87 7.56 8.52
C LEU A 182 -11.01 8.54 8.85
N VAL A 183 -11.78 8.92 7.82
CA VAL A 183 -12.92 9.83 8.00
C VAL A 183 -14.14 9.06 8.54
N GLY A 184 -14.61 9.48 9.72
CA GLY A 184 -15.82 9.02 10.40
C GLY A 184 -17.10 9.31 9.62
N HIS A 185 -18.21 8.71 10.06
CA HIS A 185 -19.48 8.77 9.33
C HIS A 185 -20.10 10.18 9.26
N GLN A 186 -19.71 11.09 10.15
CA GLN A 186 -20.13 12.49 10.15
C GLN A 186 -19.07 13.44 9.58
N GLY A 187 -18.06 12.92 8.88
CA GLY A 187 -16.95 13.74 8.36
C GLY A 187 -15.88 14.12 9.39
N GLY A 188 -16.07 13.77 10.67
CA GLY A 188 -15.04 13.90 11.71
C GLY A 188 -14.09 12.69 11.73
N PRO A 189 -12.85 12.83 12.19
CA PRO A 189 -11.87 11.72 12.21
C PRO A 189 -12.32 10.58 13.14
N LEU A 190 -12.08 9.34 12.75
CA LEU A 190 -12.42 8.14 13.54
C LEU A 190 -11.52 7.99 14.78
N PHE A 191 -10.25 8.37 14.61
CA PHE A 191 -9.21 8.34 15.62
C PHE A 191 -8.49 9.68 15.59
N THR A 192 -7.95 10.11 16.72
CA THR A 192 -7.00 11.22 16.78
C THR A 192 -5.61 10.75 16.34
N GLN A 193 -4.68 11.70 16.15
CA GLN A 193 -3.29 11.37 15.85
C GLN A 193 -2.64 10.58 16.99
N ASP A 194 -2.96 10.94 18.23
CA ASP A 194 -2.45 10.27 19.43
C ASP A 194 -2.99 8.84 19.52
N ASP A 195 -4.29 8.66 19.28
CA ASP A 195 -4.92 7.32 19.21
C ASP A 195 -4.18 6.42 18.21
N LEU A 196 -3.92 6.91 16.98
CA LEU A 196 -3.21 6.12 15.98
C LEU A 196 -1.75 5.87 16.33
N SER A 197 -1.09 6.84 16.97
CA SER A 197 0.27 6.68 17.47
C SER A 197 0.33 5.53 18.47
N ASP A 198 -0.59 5.51 19.44
CA ASP A 198 -0.63 4.48 20.49
C ASP A 198 -0.97 3.11 19.89
N ILE A 199 -1.95 3.02 18.99
CA ILE A 199 -2.27 1.77 18.28
C ILE A 199 -1.05 1.23 17.52
N PHE A 200 -0.34 2.07 16.76
CA PHE A 200 0.82 1.60 16.00
C PHE A 200 2.03 1.26 16.88
N CYS A 201 2.17 1.89 18.05
CA CYS A 201 3.14 1.48 19.06
C CYS A 201 2.84 0.05 19.56
N GLU A 202 1.59 -0.26 19.89
CA GLU A 202 1.21 -1.61 20.32
C GLU A 202 1.45 -2.65 19.22
N VAL A 203 1.07 -2.34 17.98
CA VAL A 203 1.33 -3.25 16.84
C VAL A 203 2.84 -3.45 16.63
N ALA A 204 3.64 -2.40 16.78
CA ALA A 204 5.09 -2.50 16.72
C ALA A 204 5.67 -3.39 17.81
N GLU A 205 5.18 -3.25 19.05
CA GLU A 205 5.61 -4.13 20.14
C GLU A 205 5.22 -5.59 19.88
N MET A 206 4.01 -5.84 19.37
CA MET A 206 3.55 -7.18 19.02
C MET A 206 4.42 -7.82 17.93
N THR A 207 4.73 -7.09 16.85
CA THR A 207 5.61 -7.59 15.77
C THR A 207 7.03 -7.86 16.26
N ALA A 208 7.57 -7.00 17.12
CA ALA A 208 8.88 -7.20 17.73
C ALA A 208 8.93 -8.44 18.62
N ARG A 209 7.85 -8.71 19.39
CA ARG A 209 7.75 -9.88 20.28
C ARG A 209 7.53 -11.18 19.49
N ASN A 210 6.68 -11.15 18.48
CA ASN A 210 6.28 -12.34 17.73
C ASN A 210 7.27 -12.73 16.62
N VAL A 211 8.25 -11.86 16.31
CA VAL A 211 9.23 -12.08 15.22
C VAL A 211 8.55 -12.32 13.87
N THR A 212 7.31 -11.85 13.72
CA THR A 212 6.55 -11.86 12.48
C THR A 212 6.43 -10.44 11.97
N ALA A 213 6.74 -10.24 10.68
CA ALA A 213 6.57 -8.95 10.02
C ALA A 213 5.10 -8.68 9.63
N GLU A 214 4.20 -9.61 9.90
CA GLU A 214 2.78 -9.56 9.58
C GLU A 214 1.96 -9.65 10.87
N VAL A 215 0.86 -8.90 10.89
CA VAL A 215 -0.09 -8.76 12.01
C VAL A 215 -1.45 -9.22 11.49
N SER A 216 -2.09 -10.14 12.20
CA SER A 216 -3.41 -10.63 11.80
C SER A 216 -4.51 -9.61 12.12
N GLU A 217 -5.72 -9.87 11.61
CA GLU A 217 -6.91 -9.06 11.89
C GLU A 217 -7.20 -9.00 13.40
N SER A 218 -7.15 -10.15 14.09
CA SER A 218 -7.35 -10.21 15.53
C SER A 218 -6.26 -9.47 16.29
N ASP A 219 -4.99 -9.65 15.90
CA ASP A 219 -3.87 -8.98 16.57
C ASP A 219 -3.98 -7.45 16.50
N LEU A 220 -4.47 -6.93 15.37
CA LEU A 220 -4.68 -5.49 15.20
C LEU A 220 -5.83 -4.95 16.05
N VAL A 221 -6.93 -5.70 16.21
CA VAL A 221 -8.00 -5.30 17.14
C VAL A 221 -7.47 -5.32 18.56
N ASP A 222 -6.79 -6.40 18.95
CA ASP A 222 -6.26 -6.55 20.29
C ASP A 222 -5.31 -5.40 20.63
N ALA A 223 -4.41 -5.04 19.69
CA ALA A 223 -3.53 -3.88 19.82
C ALA A 223 -4.32 -2.56 19.98
N ALA A 224 -5.37 -2.38 19.20
CA ALA A 224 -6.13 -1.14 19.22
C ALA A 224 -7.01 -1.00 20.46
N GLU A 225 -7.66 -2.07 20.90
CA GLU A 225 -8.46 -2.09 22.13
C GLU A 225 -7.58 -1.89 23.36
N PHE A 226 -6.38 -2.49 23.35
CA PHE A 226 -5.38 -2.29 24.40
C PHE A 226 -4.89 -0.84 24.44
N ALA A 227 -4.48 -0.27 23.30
CA ALA A 227 -4.00 1.10 23.21
C ALA A 227 -5.05 2.12 23.66
N LEU A 228 -6.32 1.91 23.27
CA LEU A 228 -7.41 2.85 23.55
C LEU A 228 -8.07 2.60 24.91
N GLY A 229 -7.77 1.49 25.57
CA GLY A 229 -8.40 1.08 26.83
C GLY A 229 -9.92 0.88 26.72
N LYS A 230 -10.43 0.56 25.52
CA LYS A 230 -11.86 0.32 25.24
C LYS A 230 -12.04 -0.78 24.22
N GLU A 231 -13.14 -1.52 24.32
CA GLU A 231 -13.58 -2.41 23.24
C GLU A 231 -14.04 -1.58 22.02
N LEU A 232 -13.67 -2.02 20.83
CA LEU A 232 -14.08 -1.40 19.57
C LEU A 232 -15.40 -2.03 19.09
N ASP A 233 -16.31 -1.20 18.60
CA ASP A 233 -17.54 -1.74 18.00
C ASP A 233 -17.26 -2.41 16.62
N GLU A 234 -18.18 -3.25 16.14
CA GLU A 234 -18.00 -3.94 14.84
C GLU A 234 -17.73 -2.98 13.65
N LYS A 235 -18.17 -1.72 13.73
CA LYS A 235 -17.97 -0.74 12.66
C LYS A 235 -16.60 -0.08 12.76
N GLU A 236 -16.14 0.25 13.97
CA GLU A 236 -14.80 0.72 14.27
C GLU A 236 -13.78 -0.34 13.87
N GLN A 237 -14.01 -1.60 14.27
CA GLN A 237 -13.21 -2.75 13.83
C GLN A 237 -13.18 -2.84 12.29
N ARG A 238 -14.33 -2.88 11.60
CA ARG A 238 -14.38 -2.93 10.13
C ARG A 238 -13.65 -1.77 9.44
N ARG A 239 -13.68 -0.56 10.01
CA ARG A 239 -13.00 0.62 9.46
C ARG A 239 -11.50 0.57 9.72
N LEU A 240 -11.09 0.17 10.92
CA LEU A 240 -9.71 -0.12 11.25
C LEU A 240 -9.18 -1.18 10.29
N PHE A 241 -9.92 -2.26 10.00
CA PHE A 241 -9.51 -3.29 9.05
C PHE A 241 -9.41 -2.82 7.60
N GLY A 242 -10.44 -2.11 7.12
CA GLY A 242 -10.45 -1.59 5.76
C GLY A 242 -9.28 -0.64 5.46
N GLN A 243 -8.65 -0.09 6.49
CA GLN A 243 -7.60 0.93 6.37
C GLN A 243 -6.24 0.52 6.94
N SER A 244 -6.15 -0.38 7.92
CA SER A 244 -4.88 -0.91 8.42
C SER A 244 -4.27 -1.97 7.50
N ALA A 245 -5.08 -2.63 6.64
CA ALA A 245 -4.55 -3.27 5.43
C ALA A 245 -3.74 -2.28 4.55
N ARG A 246 -4.01 -0.98 4.72
CA ARG A 246 -3.34 0.14 4.05
C ARG A 246 -2.28 0.82 4.91
N ALA A 247 -1.97 0.35 6.11
CA ALA A 247 -0.83 0.81 6.88
C ALA A 247 0.26 -0.27 6.80
N SER A 248 1.38 0.02 6.13
CA SER A 248 2.55 -0.85 6.23
C SER A 248 3.15 -0.62 7.61
N VAL A 249 2.73 -1.40 8.59
CA VAL A 249 3.23 -1.31 9.97
C VAL A 249 4.64 -1.92 10.00
N SER A 250 5.61 -1.14 9.54
CA SER A 250 7.02 -1.50 9.62
C SER A 250 7.93 -0.27 9.75
N ALA A 251 7.47 0.78 10.44
CA ALA A 251 8.27 1.97 10.73
C ALA A 251 8.44 2.28 12.22
N PHE A 252 7.72 1.59 13.09
CA PHE A 252 7.66 1.92 14.51
C PHE A 252 8.56 0.98 15.29
N CYS A 253 9.72 1.47 15.72
CA CYS A 253 10.43 1.07 16.94
C CYS A 253 11.69 1.94 17.09
N SER A 254 11.97 2.34 18.34
CA SER A 254 13.14 3.10 18.81
C SER A 254 13.02 4.63 18.82
N ALA A 255 12.16 5.17 19.70
CA ALA A 255 12.39 6.52 20.25
C ALA A 255 12.51 6.54 21.80
N GLY A 256 12.48 5.39 22.50
CA GLY A 256 12.34 5.41 23.96
C GLY A 256 12.99 4.30 24.79
N SER A 257 13.79 3.37 24.25
CA SER A 257 14.38 2.31 25.08
C SER A 257 15.74 1.84 24.59
N THR A 258 16.68 1.75 25.53
CA THR A 258 18.11 1.41 25.41
C THR A 258 18.39 -0.05 25.05
N VAL A 259 17.59 -0.67 24.18
CA VAL A 259 17.77 -2.07 23.77
C VAL A 259 17.78 -2.19 22.24
N ARG A 260 18.99 -2.35 21.70
CA ARG A 260 19.43 -2.86 20.38
C ARG A 260 18.56 -2.56 19.13
N PRO A 261 19.15 -2.02 18.03
CA PRO A 261 18.44 -1.81 16.78
C PRO A 261 18.20 -3.16 16.08
N GLN A 262 16.95 -3.63 16.02
CA GLN A 262 16.54 -4.68 15.09
C GLN A 262 15.95 -4.04 13.84
N ARG A 263 16.47 -4.50 12.70
CA ARG A 263 16.17 -4.03 11.34
C ARG A 263 14.68 -4.13 11.06
N VAL A 264 14.04 -3.00 10.76
CA VAL A 264 12.70 -2.96 10.16
C VAL A 264 12.84 -2.32 8.78
N LEU A 265 12.62 -3.13 7.73
CA LEU A 265 12.74 -2.73 6.33
C LEU A 265 11.33 -2.50 5.76
N MET A 266 11.12 -1.32 5.16
CA MET A 266 9.81 -0.85 4.71
C MET A 266 9.28 -1.55 3.45
N ALA A 267 7.96 -1.50 3.29
CA ALA A 267 7.18 -2.10 2.22
C ALA A 267 7.69 -1.76 0.81
N ILE A 268 8.20 -2.78 0.14
CA ILE A 268 8.50 -2.75 -1.29
C ILE A 268 7.16 -2.79 -2.05
N GLN A 269 6.87 -1.83 -2.91
CA GLN A 269 5.77 -2.01 -3.86
C GLN A 269 6.17 -3.10 -4.87
N SER A 270 5.29 -4.08 -5.04
CA SER A 270 5.42 -5.13 -6.05
C SER A 270 4.42 -4.84 -7.16
N VAL A 271 4.92 -4.81 -8.40
CA VAL A 271 4.11 -4.66 -9.60
C VAL A 271 3.98 -6.04 -10.24
N ALA A 272 2.77 -6.58 -10.29
CA ALA A 272 2.46 -7.81 -11.03
C ALA A 272 2.01 -7.44 -12.46
N TYR A 273 2.70 -8.01 -13.43
CA TYR A 273 2.44 -7.87 -14.86
C TYR A 273 1.86 -9.19 -15.39
N VAL A 274 0.60 -9.19 -15.81
CA VAL A 274 -0.02 -10.37 -16.43
C VAL A 274 -0.10 -10.16 -17.93
N HIS A 275 0.53 -11.04 -18.71
CA HIS A 275 0.56 -10.98 -20.17
C HIS A 275 0.40 -12.39 -20.77
N ARG A 276 0.21 -12.49 -22.09
CA ARG A 276 0.55 -13.68 -22.89
C ARG A 276 1.53 -13.28 -23.96
#